data_AF-A0A7Y3CJ33-F1
#
_entry.id   AF-A0A7Y3CJ33-F1
#
_cell.length_a   1.000
_cell.length_b   1.000
_cell.length_c   1.000
_cell.angle_alpha   90.00
_cell.angle_beta   90.00
_cell.angle_gamma   90.00
#
_symmetry.space_group_name_H-M   'P 1'
#
loop_
_entity.id
_entity.type
_entity.pdbx_description
1 polymer ?
#
loop_
_entity_poly.entity_id
_entity_poly.type
_entity_poly.pdbx_seq_one_letter_code
_entity_poly.pdbx_strand_id
1 'polypeptide(L)'
;MSYFYFIGKSHRSFLLFSIFIISLFQFLILKLVTTIDYSSPIMYLMNQLPENVQAMFGEDFVSMLTVEGAAALALNHPLVLVILSIGAIIIPSRHIAGEIEAGTLELVLSFPVKRIRLLLNLFISGVVFLFLIIFCALCSSLLSINIFHQLTFVLFTKMLKIGCNLWLLFVFIMSLTLTLSSFEKEGSKVGIRVAGIALVFYLLHYLSSLWDAIKFTKPFNIFTYYQPQDLMTGQRSFLLNLLVLSCLIVLCLIVSIYQFNHRDIPG
;
A
#
# COMPACT_ATOMS: atom_id res chain seq x y z
N MET A 1 29.40 -4.16 7.08
CA MET A 1 27.97 -3.88 7.38
C MET A 1 27.19 -4.01 6.08
N SER A 2 26.17 -4.87 5.99
CA SER A 2 25.36 -4.99 4.77
C SER A 2 24.54 -3.71 4.56
N TYR A 3 24.42 -3.25 3.31
CA TYR A 3 23.65 -2.05 2.94
C TYR A 3 22.18 -2.12 3.42
N PHE A 4 21.64 -3.34 3.49
CA PHE A 4 20.34 -3.65 4.09
C PHE A 4 20.21 -3.19 5.55
N TYR A 5 21.23 -3.48 6.38
CA TYR A 5 21.22 -3.09 7.79
C TYR A 5 21.28 -1.56 7.97
N PHE A 6 21.99 -0.87 7.08
CA PHE A 6 22.08 0.59 7.10
C PHE A 6 20.72 1.25 6.85
N ILE A 7 19.99 0.81 5.83
CA ILE A 7 18.63 1.31 5.53
C ILE A 7 17.69 1.05 6.71
N GLY A 8 17.73 -0.18 7.25
CA GLY A 8 16.92 -0.57 8.41
C GLY A 8 17.19 0.30 9.64
N LYS A 9 18.46 0.61 9.92
CA LYS A 9 18.84 1.49 11.03
C LYS A 9 18.41 2.94 10.81
N SER A 10 18.57 3.46 9.59
CA SER A 10 18.21 4.83 9.22
C SER A 10 16.71 5.10 9.36
N HIS A 11 15.86 4.13 8.97
CA HIS A 11 14.41 4.29 8.98
C HIS A 11 13.71 3.54 10.12
N ARG A 12 14.45 3.08 11.14
CA ARG A 12 13.91 2.26 12.25
C ARG A 12 12.77 2.96 12.99
N SER A 13 12.92 4.25 13.29
CA SER A 13 11.89 5.00 14.03
C SER A 13 10.58 5.07 13.24
N PHE A 14 10.67 5.30 11.93
CA PHE A 14 9.51 5.34 11.06
C PHE A 14 8.87 3.95 10.89
N LEU A 15 9.66 2.88 10.79
CA LEU A 15 9.16 1.50 10.78
C LEU A 15 8.37 1.17 12.04
N LEU A 16 8.95 1.44 13.22
CA LEU A 16 8.30 1.16 14.51
C LEU A 16 7.04 1.99 14.69
N PHE A 17 7.09 3.28 14.34
CA PHE A 17 5.91 4.15 14.35
C PHE A 17 4.81 3.61 13.44
N SER A 18 5.14 3.25 12.20
CA SER A 18 4.19 2.72 11.22
C SER A 18 3.56 1.41 11.66
N ILE A 19 4.37 0.48 12.17
CA ILE A 19 3.91 -0.79 12.75
C ILE A 19 2.94 -0.51 13.89
N PHE A 20 3.33 0.34 14.84
CA PHE A 20 2.52 0.64 16.01
C PHE A 20 1.18 1.28 15.63
N ILE A 21 1.20 2.36 14.85
CA ILE A 21 -0.01 3.12 14.54
C ILE A 21 -0.98 2.33 13.66
N ILE A 22 -0.47 1.61 12.64
CA ILE A 22 -1.33 0.81 11.77
C ILE A 22 -1.89 -0.39 12.54
N SER A 23 -1.07 -1.10 13.32
CA SER A 23 -1.54 -2.24 14.11
C SER A 23 -2.57 -1.79 15.15
N LEU A 24 -2.30 -0.70 15.88
CA LEU A 24 -3.25 -0.13 16.82
C LEU A 24 -4.57 0.25 16.14
N PHE A 25 -4.49 0.90 14.96
CA PHE A 25 -5.66 1.27 14.19
C PHE A 25 -6.48 0.04 13.75
N GLN A 26 -5.84 -0.99 13.18
CA GLN A 26 -6.50 -2.24 12.79
C GLN A 26 -7.17 -2.90 14.00
N PHE A 27 -6.45 -3.00 15.11
CA PHE A 27 -6.95 -3.61 16.34
C PHE A 27 -8.18 -2.87 16.85
N LEU A 28 -8.14 -1.54 16.91
CA LEU A 28 -9.23 -0.71 17.43
C LEU A 28 -10.48 -0.76 16.55
N ILE A 29 -10.34 -0.66 15.22
CA ILE A 29 -11.49 -0.73 14.30
C ILE A 29 -12.18 -2.09 14.41
N LEU A 30 -11.42 -3.18 14.39
CA LEU A 30 -12.00 -4.51 14.49
C LEU A 30 -12.58 -4.77 15.88
N LYS A 31 -11.89 -4.35 16.94
CA LYS A 31 -12.43 -4.43 18.31
C LYS A 31 -13.75 -3.68 18.43
N LEU A 32 -13.83 -2.50 17.83
CA LEU A 32 -15.04 -1.68 17.85
C LEU A 32 -16.22 -2.43 17.21
N VAL A 33 -16.00 -3.06 16.05
CA VAL A 33 -17.02 -3.80 15.30
C VAL A 33 -17.38 -5.14 15.95
N THR A 34 -16.43 -5.83 16.59
CA THR A 34 -16.70 -7.11 17.26
C THR A 34 -17.35 -6.97 18.64
N THR A 35 -17.12 -5.84 19.34
CA THR A 35 -17.60 -5.63 20.71
C THR A 35 -19.02 -5.08 20.76
N ILE A 36 -19.40 -4.26 19.79
CA ILE A 36 -20.68 -3.54 19.80
C ILE A 36 -21.57 -4.12 18.71
N ASP A 37 -22.73 -4.63 19.12
CA ASP A 37 -23.76 -5.08 18.19
C ASP A 37 -24.47 -3.87 17.58
N TYR A 38 -23.86 -3.31 16.54
CA TYR A 38 -24.39 -2.14 15.83
C TYR A 38 -25.64 -2.47 14.99
N SER A 39 -25.97 -3.75 14.82
CA SER A 39 -27.06 -4.17 13.94
C SER A 39 -28.38 -3.51 14.34
N SER A 40 -28.73 -3.47 15.63
CA SER A 40 -29.99 -2.88 16.11
C SER A 40 -30.06 -1.35 15.98
N PRO A 41 -29.10 -0.57 16.51
CA PRO A 41 -29.16 0.90 16.43
C PRO A 41 -29.02 1.43 15.00
N ILE A 42 -28.19 0.79 14.17
CA ILE A 42 -27.94 1.23 12.80
C ILE A 42 -29.12 0.85 11.90
N MET A 43 -29.69 -0.34 12.02
CA MET A 43 -30.91 -0.70 11.28
C MET A 43 -32.07 0.23 11.64
N TYR A 44 -32.19 0.62 12.91
CA TYR A 44 -33.20 1.61 13.33
C TYR A 44 -33.00 2.97 12.64
N LEU A 45 -31.77 3.49 12.62
CA LEU A 45 -31.45 4.75 11.92
C LEU A 45 -31.64 4.64 10.41
N MET A 46 -31.26 3.51 9.81
CA MET A 46 -31.44 3.26 8.38
C MET A 46 -32.91 3.25 7.98
N ASN A 47 -33.77 2.62 8.78
CA ASN A 47 -35.21 2.58 8.54
C ASN A 47 -35.86 3.97 8.63
N GLN A 48 -35.19 4.96 9.23
CA GLN A 48 -35.66 6.36 9.25
C GLN A 48 -35.19 7.18 8.05
N LEU A 49 -34.24 6.67 7.25
CA LEU A 49 -33.79 7.35 6.04
C LEU A 49 -34.84 7.21 4.92
N PRO A 50 -34.96 8.18 4.00
CA PRO A 50 -35.79 8.05 2.81
C PRO A 50 -35.40 6.83 1.98
N GLU A 51 -36.36 6.20 1.29
CA GLU A 51 -36.12 5.00 0.46
C GLU A 51 -35.00 5.21 -0.57
N ASN A 52 -34.91 6.41 -1.16
CA ASN A 52 -33.85 6.77 -2.12
C ASN A 52 -32.44 6.71 -1.50
N VAL A 53 -32.32 7.04 -0.20
CA VAL A 53 -31.03 6.99 0.52
C VAL A 53 -30.73 5.57 0.95
N GLN A 54 -31.74 4.82 1.40
CA GLN A 54 -31.57 3.40 1.73
C GLN A 54 -31.17 2.56 0.51
N ALA A 55 -31.77 2.81 -0.66
CA ALA A 55 -31.45 2.12 -1.89
C ALA A 55 -30.02 2.43 -2.40
N MET A 56 -29.47 3.61 -2.07
CA MET A 56 -28.11 4.00 -2.47
C MET A 56 -27.03 3.56 -1.47
N PHE A 57 -27.32 3.55 -0.17
CA PHE A 57 -26.29 3.36 0.86
C PHE A 57 -26.52 2.13 1.74
N GLY A 58 -27.68 1.49 1.66
CA GLY A 58 -28.13 0.61 2.71
C GLY A 58 -27.34 -0.69 2.82
N GLU A 59 -27.29 -1.46 1.73
CA GLU A 59 -26.59 -2.75 1.74
C GLU A 59 -25.07 -2.58 1.87
N ASP A 60 -24.48 -1.58 1.19
CA ASP A 60 -23.05 -1.30 1.24
C ASP A 60 -22.61 -0.86 2.65
N PHE A 61 -23.35 0.04 3.30
CA PHE A 61 -23.01 0.52 4.64
C PHE A 61 -23.12 -0.58 5.69
N VAL A 62 -24.18 -1.40 5.63
CA VAL A 62 -24.35 -2.54 6.54
C VAL A 62 -23.26 -3.58 6.33
N SER A 63 -22.89 -3.86 5.08
CA SER A 63 -21.81 -4.82 4.78
C SER A 63 -20.46 -4.36 5.35
N MET A 64 -20.17 -3.05 5.34
CA MET A 64 -18.95 -2.46 5.93
C MET A 64 -18.89 -2.59 7.45
N LEU A 65 -20.03 -2.74 8.12
CA LEU A 65 -20.12 -2.91 9.57
C LEU A 65 -20.03 -4.37 10.01
N THR A 66 -19.98 -5.32 9.07
CA THR A 66 -19.63 -6.70 9.39
C THR A 66 -18.14 -6.83 9.67
N VAL A 67 -17.72 -7.90 10.35
CA VAL A 67 -16.30 -8.19 10.58
C VAL A 67 -15.50 -8.24 9.27
N GLU A 68 -16.08 -8.84 8.23
CA GLU A 68 -15.48 -8.95 6.91
C GLU A 68 -15.32 -7.56 6.25
N GLY A 69 -16.39 -6.76 6.23
CA GLY A 69 -16.37 -5.42 5.66
C GLY A 69 -15.45 -4.47 6.44
N ALA A 70 -15.45 -4.54 7.76
CA ALA A 70 -14.60 -3.74 8.62
C ALA A 70 -13.12 -4.08 8.44
N ALA A 71 -12.77 -5.36 8.29
CA ALA A 71 -11.40 -5.77 8.00
C ALA A 71 -10.92 -5.25 6.63
N ALA A 72 -11.78 -5.34 5.61
CA ALA A 72 -11.48 -4.79 4.28
C ALA A 72 -11.35 -3.25 4.31
N LEU A 73 -12.24 -2.56 5.01
CA LEU A 73 -12.24 -1.11 5.16
C LEU A 73 -11.01 -0.64 5.93
N ALA A 74 -10.66 -1.29 7.04
CA ALA A 74 -9.53 -0.92 7.87
C ALA A 74 -8.22 -0.98 7.07
N LEU A 75 -8.02 -1.99 6.22
CA LEU A 75 -6.84 -2.12 5.36
C LEU A 75 -6.86 -1.18 4.14
N ASN A 76 -8.03 -0.71 3.70
CA ASN A 76 -8.16 0.30 2.65
C ASN A 76 -8.17 1.74 3.19
N HIS A 77 -8.10 1.92 4.50
CA HIS A 77 -8.30 3.21 5.11
C HIS A 77 -7.20 4.20 4.68
N PRO A 78 -7.53 5.47 4.36
CA PRO A 78 -6.55 6.46 3.90
C PRO A 78 -5.32 6.60 4.82
N LEU A 79 -5.50 6.47 6.13
CA LEU A 79 -4.39 6.45 7.10
C LEU A 79 -3.35 5.38 6.76
N VAL A 80 -3.79 4.16 6.48
CA VAL A 80 -2.91 3.03 6.15
C VAL A 80 -2.23 3.28 4.80
N LEU A 81 -3.02 3.71 3.81
CA LEU A 81 -2.52 3.98 2.46
C LEU A 81 -1.47 5.10 2.45
N VAL A 82 -1.69 6.18 3.20
CA VAL A 82 -0.76 7.31 3.28
C VAL A 82 0.55 6.89 3.95
N ILE A 83 0.49 6.18 5.08
CA ILE A 83 1.70 5.74 5.79
C ILE A 83 2.54 4.78 4.93
N LEU A 84 1.88 3.82 4.26
CA LEU A 84 2.57 2.92 3.32
C LEU A 84 3.14 3.68 2.12
N SER A 85 2.41 4.68 1.59
CA SER A 85 2.90 5.56 0.52
C SER A 85 4.16 6.31 0.93
N ILE A 86 4.18 6.87 2.14
CA ILE A 86 5.35 7.58 2.68
C ILE A 86 6.57 6.65 2.69
N GLY A 87 6.44 5.42 3.20
CA GLY A 87 7.54 4.45 3.19
C GLY A 87 7.98 4.05 1.78
N ALA A 88 7.02 3.74 0.92
CA ALA A 88 7.26 3.33 -0.46
C ALA A 88 7.93 4.44 -1.30
N ILE A 89 7.68 5.72 -1.00
CA ILE A 89 8.19 6.85 -1.76
C ILE A 89 9.50 7.39 -1.15
N ILE A 90 9.53 7.66 0.16
CA ILE A 90 10.66 8.36 0.79
C ILE A 90 11.94 7.51 0.80
N ILE A 91 11.83 6.20 1.05
CA ILE A 91 13.01 5.33 1.12
C ILE A 91 13.76 5.33 -0.22
N PRO A 92 13.14 4.97 -1.37
CA PRO A 92 13.84 4.97 -2.65
C PRO A 92 14.18 6.37 -3.20
N SER A 93 13.40 7.42 -2.88
CA SER A 93 13.72 8.78 -3.34
C SER A 93 14.95 9.36 -2.65
N ARG A 94 15.09 9.13 -1.33
CA ARG A 94 16.25 9.61 -0.55
C ARG A 94 17.53 8.85 -0.89
N HIS A 95 17.46 7.52 -0.98
CA HIS A 95 18.65 6.67 -1.18
C HIS A 95 19.19 6.63 -2.62
N ILE A 96 18.49 7.25 -3.59
CA ILE A 96 18.98 7.41 -4.96
C ILE A 96 19.10 8.90 -5.30
N ALA A 97 17.99 9.56 -5.62
CA ALA A 97 18.03 10.94 -6.07
C ALA A 97 18.49 11.90 -4.95
N GLY A 98 18.13 11.63 -3.69
CA GLY A 98 18.63 12.42 -2.55
C GLY A 98 20.14 12.29 -2.31
N GLU A 99 20.73 11.10 -2.50
CA GLU A 99 22.19 10.91 -2.40
C GLU A 99 22.93 11.55 -3.58
N ILE A 100 22.30 11.65 -4.76
CA ILE A 100 22.83 12.42 -5.90
C ILE A 100 22.82 13.92 -5.57
N GLU A 101 21.69 14.42 -5.07
CA GLU A 101 21.51 15.82 -4.66
C GLU A 101 22.53 16.24 -3.59
N ALA A 102 22.84 15.34 -2.66
CA ALA A 102 23.79 15.58 -1.58
C ALA A 102 25.27 15.38 -1.99
N GLY A 103 25.56 14.92 -3.21
CA GLY A 103 26.93 14.57 -3.65
C GLY A 103 27.56 13.38 -2.91
N THR A 104 26.77 12.64 -2.12
CA THR A 104 27.24 11.51 -1.32
C THR A 104 27.20 10.19 -2.09
N LEU A 105 26.47 10.13 -3.21
CA LEU A 105 26.40 8.93 -4.02
C LEU A 105 27.78 8.48 -4.54
N GLU A 106 28.68 9.43 -4.85
CA GLU A 106 30.05 9.14 -5.26
C GLU A 106 30.85 8.42 -4.16
N LEU A 107 30.69 8.84 -2.90
CA LEU A 107 31.32 8.17 -1.76
C LEU A 107 30.83 6.73 -1.63
N VAL A 108 29.53 6.49 -1.85
CA VAL A 108 28.97 5.13 -1.83
C VAL A 108 29.48 4.28 -3.00
N LEU A 109 29.67 4.89 -4.18
CA LEU A 109 30.18 4.22 -5.38
C LEU A 109 31.72 4.10 -5.43
N SER A 110 32.44 4.80 -4.56
CA SER A 110 33.89 4.64 -4.38
C SER A 110 34.26 3.26 -3.80
N PHE A 111 33.33 2.64 -3.08
CA PHE A 111 33.44 1.24 -2.70
C PHE A 111 33.26 0.33 -3.92
N PRO A 112 33.95 -0.82 -3.99
CA PRO A 112 33.86 -1.77 -5.11
C PRO A 112 32.52 -2.54 -5.13
N VAL A 113 31.40 -1.81 -5.16
CA VAL A 113 30.04 -2.34 -5.18
C VAL A 113 29.43 -2.05 -6.55
N LYS A 114 28.97 -3.11 -7.22
CA LYS A 114 28.27 -2.97 -8.50
C LYS A 114 27.00 -2.12 -8.33
N ARG A 115 26.78 -1.14 -9.21
CA ARG A 115 25.59 -0.27 -9.23
C ARG A 115 24.26 -1.04 -9.13
N ILE A 116 24.14 -2.13 -9.88
CA ILE A 116 22.96 -3.02 -9.87
C ILE A 116 22.73 -3.63 -8.49
N ARG A 117 23.80 -4.05 -7.80
CA ARG A 117 23.70 -4.66 -6.46
C ARG A 117 23.22 -3.64 -5.43
N LEU A 118 23.61 -2.37 -5.55
CA LEU A 118 23.10 -1.29 -4.70
C LEU A 118 21.59 -1.14 -4.87
N LEU A 119 21.13 -0.99 -6.11
CA LEU A 119 19.71 -0.80 -6.44
C LEU A 119 18.86 -2.00 -5.98
N LEU A 120 19.31 -3.24 -6.26
CA LEU A 120 18.61 -4.45 -5.82
C LEU A 120 18.57 -4.57 -4.28
N ASN A 121 19.66 -4.24 -3.58
CA ASN A 121 19.66 -4.25 -2.12
C ASN A 121 18.68 -3.20 -1.55
N LEU A 122 18.62 -2.01 -2.16
CA LEU A 122 17.64 -0.98 -1.78
C LEU A 122 16.20 -1.47 -2.00
N PHE A 123 15.92 -2.05 -3.17
CA PHE A 123 14.62 -2.61 -3.49
C PHE A 123 14.21 -3.69 -2.49
N ILE A 124 15.05 -4.71 -2.26
CA ILE A 124 14.79 -5.79 -1.31
C ILE A 124 14.58 -5.23 0.11
N SER A 125 15.37 -4.23 0.52
CA SER A 125 15.22 -3.60 1.83
C SER A 125 13.85 -2.94 2.00
N GLY A 126 13.38 -2.18 1.00
CA GLY A 126 12.06 -1.56 1.06
C GLY A 126 10.91 -2.57 0.91
N VAL A 127 11.08 -3.63 0.14
CA VAL A 127 10.12 -4.74 0.03
C VAL A 127 9.92 -5.41 1.39
N VAL A 128 11.01 -5.71 2.11
CA VAL A 128 10.96 -6.28 3.46
C VAL A 128 10.40 -5.28 4.47
N PHE A 129 10.76 -4.00 4.35
CA PHE A 129 10.22 -2.93 5.17
C PHE A 129 8.69 -2.85 5.09
N LEU A 130 8.13 -2.80 3.88
CA LEU A 130 6.69 -2.79 3.64
C LEU A 130 6.02 -4.10 4.10
N PHE A 131 6.68 -5.23 3.86
CA PHE A 131 6.21 -6.53 4.31
C PHE A 131 6.03 -6.56 5.84
N LEU A 132 7.01 -6.09 6.61
CA LEU A 132 6.94 -6.08 8.07
C LEU A 132 5.77 -5.25 8.60
N ILE A 133 5.52 -4.07 8.02
CA ILE A 133 4.39 -3.22 8.40
C ILE A 133 3.06 -3.94 8.17
N ILE A 134 2.87 -4.48 6.96
CA ILE A 134 1.62 -5.14 6.58
C ILE A 134 1.44 -6.45 7.36
N PHE A 135 2.51 -7.21 7.56
CA PHE A 135 2.48 -8.44 8.35
C PHE A 135 2.04 -8.18 9.78
N CYS A 136 2.61 -7.18 10.46
CA CYS A 136 2.18 -6.79 11.81
C CYS A 136 0.72 -6.31 11.83
N ALA A 137 0.29 -5.55 10.83
CA ALA A 137 -1.09 -5.09 10.70
C ALA A 137 -2.07 -6.28 10.56
N LEU A 138 -1.72 -7.28 9.73
CA LEU A 138 -2.50 -8.51 9.57
C LEU A 138 -2.54 -9.32 10.87
N CYS A 139 -1.39 -9.53 11.53
CA CYS A 139 -1.34 -10.23 12.81
C CYS A 139 -2.23 -9.54 13.85
N SER A 140 -2.19 -8.22 13.93
CA SER A 140 -3.03 -7.45 14.84
C SER A 140 -4.52 -7.56 14.53
N SER A 141 -4.87 -7.53 13.25
CA SER A 141 -6.25 -7.72 12.78
C SER A 141 -6.77 -9.11 13.13
N LEU A 142 -5.98 -10.15 12.85
CA LEU A 142 -6.31 -11.54 13.14
C LEU A 142 -6.42 -11.79 14.65
N LEU A 143 -5.53 -11.20 15.44
CA LEU A 143 -5.58 -11.28 16.90
C LEU A 143 -6.86 -10.63 17.43
N SER A 144 -7.23 -9.46 16.91
CA SER A 144 -8.49 -8.80 17.26
C SER A 144 -9.70 -9.71 16.99
N ILE A 145 -9.82 -10.25 15.77
CA ILE A 145 -10.93 -11.12 15.38
C ILE A 145 -10.95 -12.43 16.19
N ASN A 146 -9.77 -13.00 16.49
CA ASN A 146 -9.65 -14.24 17.24
C ASN A 146 -10.10 -14.11 18.69
N ILE A 147 -9.79 -12.98 19.36
CA ILE A 147 -10.22 -12.71 20.75
C ILE A 147 -11.74 -12.80 20.91
N PHE A 148 -12.50 -12.45 19.87
CA PHE A 148 -13.96 -12.49 19.88
C PHE A 148 -14.55 -13.75 19.21
N HIS A 149 -13.74 -14.78 18.99
CA HIS A 149 -14.14 -16.09 18.43
C HIS A 149 -14.86 -16.04 17.07
N GLN A 150 -14.66 -14.97 16.29
CA GLN A 150 -15.27 -14.80 14.95
C GLN A 150 -14.32 -15.21 13.81
N LEU A 151 -13.13 -15.72 14.14
CA LEU A 151 -12.13 -16.10 13.15
C LEU A 151 -12.47 -17.45 12.51
N THR A 152 -12.90 -17.41 11.25
CA THR A 152 -13.08 -18.60 10.41
C THR A 152 -11.87 -18.82 9.51
N PHE A 153 -11.66 -20.07 9.07
CA PHE A 153 -10.60 -20.39 8.10
C PHE A 153 -10.78 -19.63 6.78
N VAL A 154 -12.02 -19.44 6.34
CA VAL A 154 -12.36 -18.67 5.14
C VAL A 154 -11.91 -17.21 5.29
N LEU A 155 -12.28 -16.55 6.39
CA LEU A 155 -11.89 -15.16 6.65
C LEU A 155 -10.37 -15.00 6.72
N PHE A 156 -9.67 -15.93 7.38
CA PHE A 156 -8.20 -15.94 7.43
C PHE A 156 -7.58 -15.95 6.02
N THR A 157 -8.06 -16.83 5.13
CA THR A 157 -7.52 -16.87 3.75
C THR A 157 -7.83 -15.61 2.94
N LYS A 158 -9.02 -15.00 3.11
CA LYS A 158 -9.38 -13.74 2.46
C LYS A 158 -8.48 -12.59 2.94
N MET A 159 -8.23 -12.49 4.25
CA MET A 159 -7.34 -11.47 4.81
C MET A 159 -5.90 -11.60 4.31
N LEU A 160 -5.38 -12.83 4.19
CA LEU A 160 -4.06 -13.05 3.59
C LEU A 160 -4.00 -12.59 2.13
N LYS A 161 -5.04 -12.86 1.33
CA LYS A 161 -5.13 -12.38 -0.06
C LYS A 161 -5.14 -10.85 -0.12
N ILE A 162 -5.93 -10.19 0.73
CA ILE A 162 -6.00 -8.73 0.80
C ILE A 162 -4.64 -8.14 1.19
N GLY A 163 -4.00 -8.67 2.24
CA GLY A 163 -2.70 -8.20 2.70
C GLY A 163 -1.59 -8.41 1.67
N CYS A 164 -1.59 -9.55 0.96
CA CYS A 164 -0.66 -9.80 -0.14
C CYS A 164 -0.87 -8.81 -1.29
N ASN A 165 -2.12 -8.52 -1.65
CA ASN A 165 -2.44 -7.55 -2.69
C ASN A 165 -2.02 -6.12 -2.30
N LEU A 166 -2.29 -5.72 -1.06
CA LEU A 166 -1.86 -4.43 -0.49
C LEU A 166 -0.33 -4.31 -0.56
N TRP A 167 0.39 -5.36 -0.20
CA TRP A 167 1.84 -5.39 -0.28
C TRP A 167 2.34 -5.22 -1.70
N LEU A 168 1.77 -5.94 -2.68
CA LEU A 168 2.13 -5.78 -4.09
C LEU A 168 1.85 -4.37 -4.62
N LEU A 169 0.72 -3.76 -4.24
CA LEU A 169 0.41 -2.37 -4.63
C LEU A 169 1.51 -1.40 -4.17
N PHE A 170 1.95 -1.51 -2.92
CA PHE A 170 2.96 -0.61 -2.37
C PHE A 170 4.38 -0.93 -2.83
N VAL A 171 4.69 -2.20 -3.13
CA VAL A 171 5.93 -2.56 -3.83
C VAL A 171 5.94 -1.97 -5.24
N PHE A 172 4.79 -1.93 -5.93
CA PHE A 172 4.68 -1.27 -7.22
C PHE A 172 4.93 0.25 -7.13
N ILE A 173 4.32 0.93 -6.16
CA ILE A 173 4.59 2.38 -5.91
C ILE A 173 6.08 2.61 -5.59
N MET A 174 6.70 1.70 -4.83
CA MET A 174 8.13 1.76 -4.55
C MET A 174 8.97 1.58 -5.83
N SER A 175 8.64 0.63 -6.69
CA SER A 175 9.32 0.42 -7.98
C SER A 175 9.14 1.60 -8.94
N LEU A 176 7.96 2.22 -8.98
CA LEU A 176 7.75 3.47 -9.70
C LEU A 176 8.65 4.58 -9.17
N THR A 177 8.78 4.68 -7.84
CA THR A 177 9.65 5.67 -7.22
C THR A 177 11.11 5.43 -7.57
N LEU A 178 11.59 4.18 -7.50
CA LEU A 178 12.95 3.81 -7.93
C LEU A 178 13.20 4.15 -9.41
N THR A 179 12.18 3.98 -10.25
CA THR A 179 12.26 4.33 -11.67
C THR A 179 12.41 5.84 -11.83
N LEU A 180 11.53 6.65 -11.23
CA LEU A 180 11.65 8.11 -11.34
C LEU A 180 12.91 8.66 -10.67
N SER A 181 13.35 8.06 -9.56
CA SER A 181 14.64 8.37 -8.94
C SER A 181 15.84 8.14 -9.86
N SER A 182 15.79 7.16 -10.76
CA SER A 182 16.90 6.90 -11.67
C SER A 182 16.99 7.92 -12.82
N PHE A 183 15.91 8.67 -13.11
CA PHE A 183 15.90 9.77 -14.08
C PHE A 183 16.22 11.13 -13.46
N GLU A 184 15.83 11.36 -12.21
CA GLU A 184 15.94 12.66 -11.56
C GLU A 184 17.22 12.83 -10.75
N LYS A 185 17.58 14.08 -10.42
CA LYS A 185 18.74 14.41 -9.56
C LYS A 185 18.33 14.85 -8.15
N GLU A 186 17.08 15.21 -7.93
CA GLU A 186 16.59 15.77 -6.67
C GLU A 186 15.57 14.82 -6.04
N GLY A 187 15.85 14.38 -4.81
CA GLY A 187 15.00 13.41 -4.11
C GLY A 187 13.62 13.98 -3.77
N SER A 188 13.56 15.27 -3.45
CA SER A 188 12.33 15.99 -3.13
C SER A 188 11.36 16.04 -4.32
N LYS A 189 11.86 16.36 -5.52
CA LYS A 189 11.07 16.39 -6.76
C LYS A 189 10.50 15.03 -7.12
N VAL A 190 11.27 13.96 -6.95
CA VAL A 190 10.79 12.59 -7.17
C VAL A 190 9.65 12.27 -6.22
N GLY A 191 9.82 12.58 -4.92
CA GLY A 191 8.81 12.34 -3.90
C GLY A 191 7.49 13.01 -4.23
N ILE A 192 7.52 14.30 -4.59
CA ILE A 192 6.32 15.08 -4.93
C ILE A 192 5.64 14.52 -6.18
N ARG A 193 6.40 14.15 -7.23
CA ARG A 193 5.81 13.60 -8.46
C ARG A 193 5.13 12.25 -8.24
N VAL A 194 5.78 11.32 -7.54
CA VAL A 194 5.16 10.01 -7.27
C VAL A 194 3.95 10.17 -6.37
N ALA A 195 4.04 11.00 -5.32
CA ALA A 195 2.91 11.28 -4.44
C ALA A 195 1.73 11.89 -5.21
N GLY A 196 2.00 12.83 -6.13
CA GLY A 196 1.00 13.40 -7.03
C GLY A 196 0.34 12.36 -7.93
N ILE A 197 1.13 11.49 -8.57
CA ILE A 197 0.61 10.39 -9.41
C ILE A 197 -0.27 9.45 -8.59
N ALA A 198 0.19 9.03 -7.41
CA ALA A 198 -0.57 8.15 -6.52
C ALA A 198 -1.88 8.81 -6.07
N LEU A 199 -1.85 10.09 -5.71
CA LEU A 199 -3.05 10.84 -5.31
C LEU A 199 -4.05 10.98 -6.47
N VAL A 200 -3.57 11.32 -7.68
CA VAL A 200 -4.43 11.42 -8.87
C VAL A 200 -5.07 10.08 -9.18
N PHE A 201 -4.32 8.98 -9.13
CA PHE A 201 -4.87 7.64 -9.32
C PHE A 201 -5.88 7.28 -8.22
N TYR A 202 -5.62 7.61 -6.96
CA TYR A 202 -6.58 7.38 -5.89
C TYR A 202 -7.89 8.14 -6.13
N LEU A 203 -7.81 9.44 -6.46
CA LEU A 203 -8.98 10.26 -6.74
C LEU A 203 -9.74 9.79 -7.99
N LEU A 204 -9.03 9.50 -9.09
CA LEU A 204 -9.65 8.96 -10.30
C LEU A 204 -10.34 7.63 -10.05
N HIS A 205 -9.79 6.78 -9.18
CA HIS A 205 -10.41 5.51 -8.83
C HIS A 205 -11.76 5.76 -8.15
N TYR A 206 -11.79 6.66 -7.17
CA TYR A 206 -13.02 7.03 -6.48
C TYR A 206 -14.04 7.67 -7.43
N LEU A 207 -13.63 8.63 -8.26
CA LEU A 207 -14.52 9.27 -9.25
C LEU A 207 -15.07 8.27 -10.28
N SER A 208 -14.26 7.29 -10.71
CA SER A 208 -14.69 6.26 -11.67
C SER A 208 -15.77 5.32 -11.11
N SER A 209 -15.91 5.27 -9.78
CA SER A 209 -16.98 4.52 -9.11
C SER A 209 -18.28 5.32 -9.03
N LEU A 210 -18.22 6.65 -9.10
CA LEU A 210 -19.37 7.54 -9.03
C LEU A 210 -19.93 7.94 -10.40
N TRP A 211 -19.07 8.09 -11.42
CA TRP A 211 -19.45 8.60 -12.73
C TRP A 211 -19.13 7.64 -13.88
N ASP A 212 -20.16 7.31 -14.65
CA ASP A 212 -20.05 6.41 -15.82
C ASP A 212 -19.10 6.92 -16.89
N ALA A 213 -19.07 8.23 -17.12
CA ALA A 213 -18.22 8.87 -18.13
C ALA A 213 -16.72 8.62 -17.91
N ILE A 214 -16.29 8.34 -16.67
CA ILE A 214 -14.87 8.16 -16.30
C ILE A 214 -14.54 6.67 -16.11
N LYS A 215 -15.51 5.75 -16.25
CA LYS A 215 -15.28 4.30 -16.07
C LYS A 215 -14.21 3.72 -17.00
N PHE A 216 -13.98 4.31 -18.19
CA PHE A 216 -12.93 3.89 -19.12
C PHE A 216 -11.50 4.00 -18.53
N THR A 217 -11.31 4.77 -17.45
CA THR A 217 -10.02 4.94 -16.77
C THR A 217 -9.67 3.80 -15.81
N LYS A 218 -10.66 2.98 -15.41
CA LYS A 218 -10.46 1.87 -14.47
C LYS A 218 -9.31 0.91 -14.83
N PRO A 219 -9.16 0.42 -16.08
CA PRO A 219 -8.08 -0.52 -16.41
C PRO A 219 -6.67 0.05 -16.27
N PHE A 220 -6.50 1.36 -16.43
CA PHE A 220 -5.21 2.05 -16.32
C PHE A 220 -4.89 2.49 -14.89
N ASN A 221 -5.85 2.42 -13.98
CA ASN A 221 -5.70 2.91 -12.62
C ASN A 221 -5.19 1.79 -11.69
N ILE A 222 -4.11 2.09 -10.98
CA ILE A 222 -3.42 1.13 -10.11
C ILE A 222 -4.29 0.68 -8.93
N PHE A 223 -5.14 1.57 -8.42
CA PHE A 223 -6.04 1.27 -7.29
C PHE A 223 -7.20 0.37 -7.70
N THR A 224 -7.52 0.27 -9.00
CA THR A 224 -8.47 -0.73 -9.48
C THR A 224 -8.02 -2.16 -9.17
N TYR A 225 -6.71 -2.40 -9.10
CA TYR A 225 -6.17 -3.73 -8.77
C TYR A 225 -6.11 -3.99 -7.26
N TYR A 226 -6.48 -3.03 -6.42
CA TYR A 226 -6.59 -3.18 -4.96
C TYR A 226 -8.00 -2.79 -4.48
N GLN A 227 -8.93 -3.76 -4.55
CA GLN A 227 -10.30 -3.62 -4.05
C GLN A 227 -10.54 -4.66 -2.95
N PRO A 228 -10.24 -4.33 -1.68
CA PRO A 228 -10.31 -5.29 -0.60
C PRO A 228 -11.75 -5.74 -0.30
N GLN A 229 -12.76 -4.89 -0.50
CA GLN A 229 -14.17 -5.25 -0.37
C GLN A 229 -14.55 -6.37 -1.36
N ASP A 230 -14.24 -6.19 -2.64
CA ASP A 230 -14.57 -7.16 -3.70
C ASP A 230 -13.77 -8.47 -3.56
N LEU A 231 -12.56 -8.39 -2.99
CA LEU A 231 -11.77 -9.58 -2.64
C LEU A 231 -12.34 -10.33 -1.44
N MET A 232 -13.00 -9.62 -0.53
CA MET A 232 -13.67 -10.20 0.63
C MET A 232 -14.97 -10.90 0.23
N THR A 233 -15.74 -10.32 -0.69
CA THR A 233 -16.97 -10.94 -1.23
C THR A 233 -16.68 -12.03 -2.28
N GLY A 234 -15.45 -12.12 -2.78
CA GLY A 234 -15.04 -13.08 -3.81
C GLY A 234 -15.44 -12.68 -5.23
N GLN A 235 -15.93 -11.45 -5.43
CA GLN A 235 -16.32 -10.92 -6.73
C GLN A 235 -15.13 -10.62 -7.64
N ARG A 236 -13.92 -10.47 -7.06
CA ARG A 236 -12.70 -10.14 -7.82
C ARG A 236 -11.65 -11.24 -7.76
N SER A 237 -11.02 -11.49 -8.92
CA SER A 237 -9.92 -12.46 -9.04
C SER A 237 -8.63 -11.90 -8.44
N PHE A 238 -8.20 -12.51 -7.33
CA PHE A 238 -6.90 -12.24 -6.71
C PHE A 238 -5.72 -12.53 -7.66
N LEU A 239 -5.82 -13.58 -8.46
CA LEU A 239 -4.74 -14.01 -9.37
C LEU A 239 -4.47 -12.97 -10.47
N LEU A 240 -5.53 -12.36 -11.02
CA LEU A 240 -5.38 -11.30 -12.02
C LEU A 240 -4.65 -10.10 -11.43
N ASN A 241 -5.07 -9.63 -10.25
CA ASN A 241 -4.43 -8.50 -9.57
C ASN A 241 -2.94 -8.80 -9.30
N LEU A 242 -2.64 -10.01 -8.83
CA LEU A 242 -1.26 -10.44 -8.56
C LEU A 242 -0.41 -10.43 -9.83
N LEU A 243 -0.91 -10.98 -10.94
CA LEU A 243 -0.18 -11.05 -12.21
C LEU A 243 0.10 -9.65 -12.78
N VAL A 244 -0.90 -8.77 -12.79
CA VAL A 244 -0.75 -7.41 -13.32
C VAL A 244 0.23 -6.60 -12.48
N LEU A 245 0.07 -6.57 -11.15
CA LEU A 245 0.97 -5.83 -10.27
C LEU A 245 2.39 -6.36 -10.33
N SER A 246 2.57 -7.70 -10.33
CA SER A 246 3.90 -8.31 -10.42
C SER A 246 4.59 -8.00 -11.75
N CYS A 247 3.84 -8.05 -12.87
CA CYS A 247 4.35 -7.66 -14.18
C CYS A 247 4.81 -6.20 -14.20
N LEU A 248 3.99 -5.29 -13.69
CA LEU A 248 4.32 -3.86 -13.61
C LEU A 248 5.53 -3.58 -12.69
N ILE A 249 5.66 -4.28 -11.56
CA ILE A 249 6.83 -4.22 -10.67
C ILE A 249 8.09 -4.60 -11.44
N VAL A 250 8.07 -5.75 -12.13
CA VAL A 250 9.23 -6.25 -12.89
C VAL A 250 9.60 -5.28 -14.01
N LEU A 251 8.62 -4.75 -14.75
CA LEU A 251 8.86 -3.75 -15.80
C LEU A 251 9.53 -2.49 -15.24
N CYS A 252 9.01 -1.93 -14.14
CA CYS A 252 9.61 -0.76 -13.49
C CYS A 252 11.04 -1.04 -13.01
N LEU A 253 11.30 -2.22 -12.44
CA LEU A 253 12.65 -2.60 -12.01
C LEU A 253 13.62 -2.72 -13.18
N ILE A 254 13.21 -3.34 -14.29
CA ILE A 254 14.04 -3.47 -15.49
C ILE A 254 14.41 -2.08 -16.02
N VAL A 255 13.43 -1.18 -16.14
CA VAL A 255 13.65 0.21 -16.58
C VAL A 255 14.58 0.95 -15.62
N SER A 256 14.36 0.83 -14.31
CA SER A 256 15.17 1.47 -13.29
C SER A 256 16.63 0.99 -13.35
N ILE A 257 16.86 -0.32 -13.45
CA ILE A 257 18.20 -0.93 -13.56
C ILE A 257 18.89 -0.50 -14.86
N TYR A 258 18.19 -0.57 -15.98
CA TYR A 258 18.72 -0.16 -17.28
C TYR A 258 19.16 1.30 -17.25
N GLN A 259 18.27 2.20 -16.81
CA GLN A 259 18.56 3.63 -16.74
C GLN A 259 19.71 3.94 -15.78
N PHE A 260 19.72 3.34 -14.59
CA PHE A 260 20.76 3.60 -13.58
C PHE A 260 22.15 3.11 -14.02
N ASN A 261 22.22 2.09 -14.87
CA ASN A 261 23.49 1.59 -15.39
C ASN A 261 24.07 2.44 -16.52
N HIS A 262 23.22 3.03 -17.37
CA HIS A 262 23.63 3.85 -18.52
C HIS A 262 23.78 5.34 -18.18
N ARG A 263 23.28 5.77 -17.01
CA ARG A 263 23.39 7.16 -16.60
C ARG A 263 24.80 7.48 -16.11
N ASP A 264 25.39 8.50 -16.72
CA ASP A 264 26.57 9.17 -16.19
C ASP A 264 26.17 9.89 -14.92
N ILE A 265 26.74 9.44 -13.80
CA ILE A 265 26.60 10.10 -12.52
C ILE A 265 27.69 11.17 -12.53
N PRO A 266 27.34 12.47 -12.63
CA PRO A 266 28.35 13.52 -12.63
C PRO A 266 29.12 13.42 -11.32
N GLY A 267 30.45 13.39 -11.44
CA GLY A 267 31.38 13.72 -10.37
C GLY A 267 31.58 15.22 -10.24
#